data_AF-A0A8T7MGB7-F1
#
_entry.id   AF-A0A8T7MGB7-F1
#
_cell.length_a   1.000
_cell.length_b   1.000
_cell.length_c   1.000
_cell.angle_alpha   90.00
_cell.angle_beta   90.00
_cell.angle_gamma   90.00
#
_symmetry.space_group_name_H-M   'P 1'
#
loop_
_entity.id
_entity.type
_entity.pdbx_description
1 polymer ?
#
loop_
_entity_poly.entity_id
_entity_poly.type
_entity_poly.pdbx_seq_one_letter_code
_entity_poly.pdbx_strand_id
1 'polypeptide(L)'
;MSIARHHAEWLSLLEVSGPFVTMPVLLRVFPHGLDKDERDAEVARLVRMTYDEWLDSQQGLRPETAIHTQWLRFVLSEVLDFPSELRAEGPALPSGLSYTSPEYGETIRPTLAVLSPDDGKPRLLVQLYPKEQNLDKAISGRPWKDSPATRMALMLRATNVRLGLVTNGERWMLVDAPRDETTGFASWYATLWTEERLTLQSFRNLLSNYRFFGGKEDETLEAMLKDSASQQQEVTDQLGLQVRRAVEVLVQSLDKIDKDQQRKLLAGLPVTELYQAALTVMMRLVFLLSAEERELLLLGDPLYDQHYAVSTLRVQLREQADQVGEEVLERRHDAWSRLLAIFRVVYGGVEYPDMRLPAYGGHLFDPDRYPFLEGRLSGTSWRTTPAAPLRINNRVVLHLLDALQILQVKVPGGGPAEARRLSFRALDIEQIGHVYEGLLDHTALRARVPVLGLLGAKGKEPEVSLEALEKYKNTENTENHREHRDFISRPDSRKDKADSQTNRESNKESSVFLSGSQSSSVFQNEEGNTENTENHRKHGDFISRPDSRKDKADSQTNRESNKE
;
A
#
# COMPACT_ATOMS: atom_id res chain seq x y z
N MET A 1 19.88 -15.10 13.67
CA MET A 1 19.01 -14.23 12.85
C MET A 1 19.09 -12.82 13.45
N SER A 2 19.19 -11.74 12.67
CA SER A 2 19.18 -10.39 13.26
C SER A 2 17.81 -10.07 13.87
N ILE A 3 17.76 -9.27 14.94
CA ILE A 3 16.49 -8.90 15.60
C ILE A 3 15.55 -8.19 14.63
N ALA A 4 16.08 -7.31 13.77
CA ALA A 4 15.30 -6.66 12.72
C ALA A 4 14.69 -7.66 11.73
N ARG A 5 15.42 -8.73 11.36
CA ARG A 5 14.89 -9.79 10.48
C ARG A 5 13.83 -10.62 11.20
N HIS A 6 14.05 -10.94 12.47
CA HIS A 6 13.06 -11.64 13.29
C HIS A 6 11.75 -10.85 13.41
N HIS A 7 11.82 -9.53 13.58
CA HIS A 7 10.61 -8.70 13.58
C HIS A 7 9.94 -8.59 12.21
N ALA A 8 10.73 -8.55 11.14
CA ALA A 8 10.19 -8.51 9.77
C ALA A 8 9.46 -9.81 9.42
N GLU A 9 9.97 -10.95 9.89
CA GLU A 9 9.39 -12.27 9.70
C GLU A 9 7.95 -12.35 10.24
N TRP A 10 7.75 -12.09 11.54
CA TRP A 10 6.39 -12.21 12.10
C TRP A 10 5.44 -11.12 11.58
N LEU A 11 5.93 -9.90 11.32
CA LEU A 11 5.12 -8.85 10.70
C LEU A 11 4.62 -9.27 9.31
N SER A 12 5.44 -9.98 8.54
CA SER A 12 5.06 -10.45 7.20
C SER A 12 3.97 -11.53 7.21
N LEU A 13 3.79 -12.21 8.35
CA LEU A 13 2.74 -13.22 8.57
C LEU A 13 1.40 -12.61 8.98
N LEU A 14 1.34 -11.30 9.24
CA LEU A 14 0.12 -10.60 9.62
C LEU A 14 -0.52 -9.90 8.42
N GLU A 15 -1.85 -9.84 8.44
CA GLU A 15 -2.58 -8.92 7.58
C GLU A 15 -2.73 -7.58 8.30
N VAL A 16 -1.98 -6.58 7.83
CA VAL A 16 -2.01 -5.22 8.35
C VAL A 16 -2.57 -4.29 7.27
N SER A 17 -3.50 -3.42 7.67
CA SER A 17 -4.06 -2.36 6.83
C SER A 17 -4.09 -1.06 7.65
N GLY A 18 -3.59 0.03 7.08
CA GLY A 18 -3.44 1.30 7.81
C GLY A 18 -2.27 1.31 8.81
N PRO A 19 -2.21 2.31 9.71
CA PRO A 19 -1.14 2.47 10.69
C PRO A 19 -1.03 1.28 11.65
N PHE A 20 0.20 0.83 11.91
CA PHE A 20 0.48 -0.22 12.89
C PHE A 20 1.91 -0.07 13.44
N VAL A 21 2.37 -0.99 14.27
CA VAL A 21 3.71 -0.91 14.87
C VAL A 21 4.83 -0.95 13.83
N THR A 22 5.74 0.01 13.92
CA THR A 22 6.88 0.19 13.02
C THR A 22 8.13 -0.47 13.59
N MET A 23 9.05 -0.85 12.70
CA MET A 23 10.31 -1.49 13.11
C MET A 23 11.17 -0.67 14.09
N PRO A 24 11.32 0.67 13.99
CA PRO A 24 12.09 1.40 14.99
C PRO A 24 11.46 1.34 16.39
N VAL A 25 10.12 1.35 16.48
CA VAL A 25 9.41 1.13 17.75
C VAL A 25 9.63 -0.29 18.25
N LEU A 26 9.54 -1.30 17.38
CA LEU A 26 9.81 -2.69 17.76
C LEU A 26 11.24 -2.88 18.25
N LEU A 27 12.25 -2.33 17.58
CA LEU A 27 13.65 -2.44 18.03
C LEU A 27 13.91 -1.70 19.34
N ARG A 28 13.12 -0.66 19.66
CA ARG A 28 13.19 0.07 20.94
C ARG A 28 12.56 -0.73 22.07
N VAL A 29 11.36 -1.26 21.85
CA VAL A 29 10.56 -1.95 22.87
C VAL A 29 10.96 -3.41 23.05
N PHE A 30 11.39 -4.05 21.96
CA PHE A 30 11.82 -5.45 21.89
C PHE A 30 13.27 -5.56 21.34
N PRO A 31 14.27 -4.96 22.00
CA PRO A 31 15.65 -4.91 21.50
C PRO A 31 16.29 -6.30 21.33
N HIS A 32 15.71 -7.33 21.95
CA HIS A 32 16.18 -8.72 21.90
C HIS A 32 15.22 -9.66 21.14
N GLY A 33 14.25 -9.11 20.40
CA GLY A 33 13.16 -9.88 19.79
C GLY A 33 11.95 -9.97 20.70
N LEU A 34 10.90 -10.68 20.26
CA LEU A 34 9.70 -10.89 21.08
C LEU A 34 10.07 -11.61 22.38
N ASP A 35 9.49 -11.18 23.49
CA ASP A 35 9.80 -11.76 24.79
C ASP A 35 9.33 -13.21 24.83
N LYS A 36 10.19 -14.08 25.38
CA LYS A 36 9.88 -15.49 25.61
C LYS A 36 9.34 -15.64 27.03
N ASP A 37 8.10 -16.08 27.16
CA ASP A 37 7.50 -16.44 28.44
C ASP A 37 7.77 -17.92 28.72
N GLU A 38 8.11 -18.27 29.96
CA GLU A 38 8.28 -19.66 30.39
C GLU A 38 7.00 -20.48 30.15
N ARG A 39 5.83 -19.82 30.17
CA ARG A 39 4.53 -20.43 29.87
C ARG A 39 4.24 -20.61 28.39
N ASP A 40 5.07 -20.13 27.46
CA ASP A 40 4.82 -20.21 26.01
C ASP A 40 4.46 -21.63 25.54
N ALA A 41 5.19 -22.63 26.02
CA ALA A 41 4.96 -24.03 25.63
C ALA A 41 3.64 -24.57 26.19
N GLU A 42 3.28 -24.19 27.41
CA GLU A 42 2.02 -24.58 28.04
C GLU A 42 0.82 -23.90 27.35
N VAL A 43 0.92 -22.59 27.12
CA VAL A 43 -0.11 -21.81 26.42
C VAL A 43 -0.30 -22.34 25.01
N ALA A 44 0.76 -22.62 24.26
CA ALA A 44 0.64 -23.20 22.91
C ALA A 44 -0.08 -24.56 22.91
N ARG A 45 0.18 -25.40 23.92
CA ARG A 45 -0.52 -26.69 24.09
C ARG A 45 -2.00 -26.49 24.39
N LEU A 46 -2.34 -25.57 25.30
CA LEU A 46 -3.72 -25.26 25.66
C LEU A 46 -4.48 -24.66 24.47
N VAL A 47 -3.86 -23.69 23.77
CA VAL A 47 -4.40 -23.09 22.54
C VAL A 47 -4.75 -24.15 21.52
N ARG A 48 -3.84 -25.09 21.24
CA ARG A 48 -4.11 -26.18 20.29
C ARG A 48 -5.33 -27.00 20.70
N MET A 49 -5.36 -27.46 21.95
CA MET A 49 -6.45 -28.31 22.45
C MET A 49 -7.81 -27.61 22.42
N THR A 50 -7.87 -26.36 22.91
CA THR A 50 -9.12 -25.58 22.96
C THR A 50 -9.55 -25.09 21.58
N TYR A 51 -8.60 -24.79 20.69
CA TYR A 51 -8.89 -24.45 19.30
C TYR A 51 -9.48 -25.64 18.55
N ASP A 52 -8.90 -26.84 18.70
CA ASP A 52 -9.42 -28.07 18.07
C ASP A 52 -10.87 -28.35 18.53
N GLU A 53 -11.13 -28.25 19.85
CA GLU A 53 -12.49 -28.40 20.41
C GLU A 53 -13.47 -27.33 19.87
N TRP A 54 -13.03 -26.08 19.79
CA TRP A 54 -13.82 -25.00 19.23
C TRP A 54 -14.12 -25.25 17.74
N LEU A 55 -13.11 -25.64 16.97
CA LEU A 55 -13.22 -25.87 15.54
C LEU A 55 -14.19 -27.01 15.24
N ASP A 56 -14.08 -28.13 15.95
CA ASP A 56 -14.99 -29.27 15.86
C ASP A 56 -16.44 -28.85 16.17
N SER A 57 -16.64 -28.07 17.23
CA SER A 57 -17.97 -27.53 17.57
C SER A 57 -18.53 -26.67 16.45
N GLN A 58 -17.73 -25.75 15.89
CA GLN A 58 -18.21 -24.82 14.86
C GLN A 58 -18.32 -25.45 13.46
N GLN A 59 -17.67 -26.58 13.19
CA GLN A 59 -17.85 -27.35 11.95
C GLN A 59 -18.97 -28.40 12.05
N GLY A 60 -19.42 -28.70 13.28
CA GLY A 60 -20.51 -29.64 13.51
C GLY A 60 -21.86 -29.18 12.95
N LEU A 61 -22.80 -30.13 12.85
CA LEU A 61 -24.17 -29.89 12.36
C LEU A 61 -24.95 -28.85 13.19
N ARG A 62 -24.54 -28.58 14.42
CA ARG A 62 -25.14 -27.60 15.33
C ARG A 62 -24.04 -26.84 16.08
N PRO A 63 -23.54 -25.73 15.52
CA PRO A 63 -22.56 -24.89 16.18
C PRO A 63 -23.07 -24.38 17.53
N GLU A 64 -22.28 -24.54 18.59
CA GLU A 64 -22.67 -24.12 19.93
C GLU A 64 -22.15 -22.71 20.27
N THR A 65 -23.07 -21.79 20.57
CA THR A 65 -22.73 -20.41 20.95
C THR A 65 -21.96 -20.35 22.29
N ALA A 66 -22.20 -21.30 23.19
CA ALA A 66 -21.51 -21.38 24.47
C ALA A 66 -20.02 -21.68 24.29
N ILE A 67 -19.68 -22.69 23.47
CA ILE A 67 -18.29 -23.04 23.13
C ILE A 67 -17.61 -21.89 22.40
N HIS A 68 -18.31 -21.22 21.48
CA HIS A 68 -17.77 -20.04 20.80
C HIS A 68 -17.44 -18.88 21.74
N THR A 69 -18.29 -18.62 22.73
CA THR A 69 -18.04 -17.59 23.75
C THR A 69 -16.93 -18.02 24.73
N GLN A 70 -16.85 -19.32 25.05
CA GLN A 70 -15.80 -19.87 25.90
C GLN A 70 -14.43 -19.76 25.24
N TRP A 71 -14.34 -19.98 23.93
CA TRP A 71 -13.11 -19.74 23.16
C TRP A 71 -12.64 -18.29 23.30
N LEU A 72 -13.55 -17.32 23.16
CA LEU A 72 -13.23 -15.91 23.41
C LEU A 72 -12.66 -15.69 24.81
N ARG A 73 -13.35 -16.20 25.83
CA ARG A 73 -12.96 -16.01 27.23
C ARG A 73 -11.61 -16.66 27.54
N PHE A 74 -11.35 -17.84 26.98
CA PHE A 74 -10.08 -18.56 27.11
C PHE A 74 -8.93 -17.75 26.52
N VAL A 75 -9.07 -17.21 25.30
CA VAL A 75 -8.01 -16.39 24.70
C VAL A 75 -7.75 -15.14 25.54
N LEU A 76 -8.79 -14.47 26.02
CA LEU A 76 -8.60 -13.28 26.87
C LEU A 76 -7.94 -13.61 28.23
N SER A 77 -8.29 -14.73 28.88
CA SER A 77 -7.72 -15.08 30.20
C SER A 77 -6.39 -15.81 30.11
N GLU A 78 -6.31 -16.90 29.36
CA GLU A 78 -5.15 -17.81 29.38
C GLU A 78 -4.06 -17.40 28.40
N VAL A 79 -4.44 -16.77 27.27
CA VAL A 79 -3.47 -16.38 26.23
C VAL A 79 -2.98 -14.96 26.46
N LEU A 80 -3.90 -14.03 26.75
CA LEU A 80 -3.60 -12.61 26.97
C LEU A 80 -3.49 -12.19 28.43
N ASP A 81 -3.68 -13.11 29.38
CA ASP A 81 -3.51 -12.86 30.82
C ASP A 81 -4.42 -11.76 31.39
N PHE A 82 -5.58 -11.49 30.78
CA PHE A 82 -6.57 -10.58 31.36
C PHE A 82 -7.40 -11.30 32.43
N PRO A 83 -7.22 -10.97 33.72
CA PRO A 83 -7.93 -11.67 34.80
C PRO A 83 -9.41 -11.26 34.81
N SER A 84 -10.23 -11.97 35.59
CA SER A 84 -11.69 -11.73 35.66
C SER A 84 -12.04 -10.30 36.08
N GLU A 85 -11.23 -9.70 36.95
CA GLU A 85 -11.53 -8.40 37.57
C GLU A 85 -11.36 -7.24 36.58
N LEU A 86 -10.55 -7.44 35.52
CA LEU A 86 -10.36 -6.47 34.46
C LEU A 86 -11.32 -6.66 33.29
N ARG A 87 -12.21 -7.66 33.33
CA ARG A 87 -13.13 -7.98 32.22
C ARG A 87 -14.57 -7.70 32.62
N ALA A 88 -15.25 -6.88 31.83
CA ALA A 88 -16.66 -6.58 32.01
C ALA A 88 -17.48 -7.12 30.83
N GLU A 89 -18.56 -7.86 31.11
CA GLU A 89 -19.50 -8.38 30.12
C GLU A 89 -20.95 -8.20 30.58
N GLY A 90 -21.89 -8.14 29.64
CA GLY A 90 -23.31 -8.02 29.94
C GLY A 90 -23.63 -6.83 30.86
N PRO A 91 -24.32 -7.03 32.01
CA PRO A 91 -24.66 -5.95 32.95
C PRO A 91 -23.46 -5.26 33.60
N ALA A 92 -22.27 -5.87 33.60
CA ALA A 92 -21.07 -5.29 34.19
C ALA A 92 -20.40 -4.25 33.27
N LEU A 93 -20.80 -4.16 32.00
CA LEU A 93 -20.25 -3.19 31.05
C LEU A 93 -20.57 -1.76 31.49
N PRO A 94 -19.59 -0.83 31.46
CA PRO A 94 -19.82 0.58 31.69
C PRO A 94 -20.92 1.16 30.79
N SER A 95 -21.77 2.03 31.35
CA SER A 95 -22.81 2.71 30.58
C SER A 95 -22.20 3.62 29.51
N GLY A 96 -22.83 3.68 28.33
CA GLY A 96 -22.39 4.55 27.23
C GLY A 96 -21.43 3.90 26.25
N LEU A 97 -21.04 2.63 26.46
CA LEU A 97 -20.29 1.85 25.47
C LEU A 97 -21.19 1.34 24.35
N SER A 98 -21.62 2.26 23.49
CA SER A 98 -22.46 1.94 22.34
C SER A 98 -22.36 3.01 21.27
N TYR A 99 -22.58 2.62 20.03
CA TYR A 99 -22.77 3.55 18.92
C TYR A 99 -24.07 3.20 18.20
N THR A 100 -24.87 4.23 17.90
CA THR A 100 -26.06 4.10 17.08
C THR A 100 -25.81 4.81 15.76
N SER A 101 -25.90 4.07 14.65
CA SER A 101 -25.79 4.66 13.32
C SER A 101 -26.92 5.67 13.11
N PRO A 102 -26.62 6.95 12.82
CA PRO A 102 -27.66 7.95 12.55
C PRO A 102 -28.49 7.61 11.31
N GLU A 103 -27.88 6.98 10.31
CA GLU A 103 -28.50 6.68 9.01
C GLU A 103 -29.41 5.44 9.09
N TYR A 104 -28.99 4.42 9.83
CA TYR A 104 -29.67 3.11 9.84
C TYR A 104 -30.44 2.83 11.14
N GLY A 105 -30.24 3.63 12.19
CA GLY A 105 -30.84 3.41 13.52
C GLY A 105 -30.35 2.14 14.24
N GLU A 106 -29.40 1.40 13.65
CA GLU A 106 -28.80 0.22 14.25
C GLU A 106 -27.83 0.60 15.35
N THR A 107 -27.95 -0.03 16.52
CA THR A 107 -27.04 0.17 17.66
C THR A 107 -26.10 -1.02 17.82
N ILE A 108 -24.82 -0.73 17.96
CA ILE A 108 -23.76 -1.69 18.29
C ILE A 108 -23.27 -1.47 19.72
N ARG A 109 -22.95 -2.58 20.40
CA ARG A 109 -22.43 -2.63 21.77
C ARG A 109 -21.38 -3.72 21.85
N PRO A 110 -20.28 -3.51 22.62
CA PRO A 110 -19.25 -4.51 22.79
C PRO A 110 -19.82 -5.76 23.45
N THR A 111 -19.27 -6.91 23.08
CA THR A 111 -19.52 -8.18 23.76
C THR A 111 -18.86 -8.17 25.15
N LEU A 112 -17.65 -7.62 25.23
CA LEU A 112 -16.83 -7.53 26.44
C LEU A 112 -15.98 -6.26 26.40
N ALA A 113 -15.61 -5.71 27.54
CA ALA A 113 -14.60 -4.64 27.66
C ALA A 113 -13.51 -5.03 28.66
N VAL A 114 -12.26 -4.71 28.34
CA VAL A 114 -11.15 -4.73 29.30
C VAL A 114 -11.05 -3.37 29.96
N LEU A 115 -11.08 -3.34 31.29
CA LEU A 115 -11.07 -2.16 32.12
C LEU A 115 -9.70 -1.94 32.74
N SER A 116 -9.34 -0.68 32.91
CA SER A 116 -8.17 -0.23 33.63
C SER A 116 -8.29 -0.56 35.12
N PRO A 117 -7.25 -1.15 35.75
CA PRO A 117 -7.26 -1.42 37.19
C PRO A 117 -7.30 -0.14 38.03
N ASP A 118 -6.76 0.97 37.50
CA ASP A 118 -6.54 2.20 38.28
C ASP A 118 -7.81 3.07 38.36
N ASP A 119 -8.52 3.21 37.24
CA ASP A 119 -9.64 4.14 37.10
C ASP A 119 -10.92 3.52 36.53
N GLY A 120 -10.93 2.20 36.30
CA GLY A 120 -12.08 1.46 35.78
C GLY A 120 -12.48 1.84 34.35
N LYS A 121 -11.68 2.67 33.66
CA LYS A 121 -12.01 3.08 32.29
C LYS A 121 -11.75 1.95 31.29
N PRO A 122 -12.59 1.81 30.26
CA PRO A 122 -12.38 0.83 29.21
C PRO A 122 -11.13 1.16 28.38
N ARG A 123 -10.25 0.17 28.20
CA ARG A 123 -9.01 0.26 27.41
C ARG A 123 -9.05 -0.56 26.12
N LEU A 124 -9.83 -1.64 26.12
CA LEU A 124 -10.05 -2.47 24.92
C LEU A 124 -11.53 -2.86 24.84
N LEU A 125 -12.18 -2.60 23.72
CA LEU A 125 -13.53 -3.11 23.44
C LEU A 125 -13.46 -4.36 22.59
N VAL A 126 -14.20 -5.41 22.96
CA VAL A 126 -14.15 -6.70 22.27
C VAL A 126 -15.51 -7.03 21.66
N GLN A 127 -15.52 -7.41 20.39
CA GLN A 127 -16.73 -7.78 19.66
C GLN A 127 -16.59 -9.18 19.05
N LEU A 128 -17.52 -10.07 19.42
CA LEU A 128 -17.62 -11.42 18.87
C LEU A 128 -18.68 -11.47 17.75
N TYR A 129 -18.32 -12.10 16.64
CA TYR A 129 -19.20 -12.38 15.50
C TYR A 129 -19.25 -13.89 15.23
N PRO A 130 -20.32 -14.41 14.59
CA PRO A 130 -20.35 -15.80 14.14
C PRO A 130 -19.15 -16.14 13.25
N LYS A 131 -18.68 -17.38 13.31
CA LYS A 131 -17.50 -17.87 12.56
C LYS A 131 -17.58 -17.57 11.06
N GLU A 132 -18.76 -17.69 10.47
CA GLU A 132 -18.99 -17.51 9.04
C GLU A 132 -18.93 -16.03 8.61
N GLN A 133 -19.02 -15.09 9.56
CA GLN A 133 -18.93 -13.67 9.26
C GLN A 133 -17.48 -13.29 8.94
N ASN A 134 -17.25 -12.87 7.70
CA ASN A 134 -16.01 -12.22 7.31
C ASN A 134 -15.96 -10.80 7.92
N LEU A 135 -14.85 -10.45 8.58
CA LEU A 135 -14.72 -9.21 9.33
C LEU A 135 -14.58 -7.94 8.45
N ASP A 136 -14.23 -8.11 7.17
CA ASP A 136 -14.11 -7.03 6.18
C ASP A 136 -15.35 -6.89 5.29
N LYS A 137 -16.27 -7.86 5.31
CA LYS A 137 -17.50 -7.82 4.51
C LYS A 137 -18.70 -7.34 5.32
N ALA A 138 -19.65 -6.73 4.63
CA ALA A 138 -20.93 -6.32 5.18
C ALA A 138 -21.59 -7.47 5.97
N ILE A 139 -22.26 -7.13 7.08
CA ILE A 139 -23.01 -8.13 7.85
C ILE A 139 -24.23 -8.58 7.06
N SER A 140 -24.30 -9.88 6.77
CA SER A 140 -25.40 -10.49 6.03
C SER A 140 -26.74 -10.28 6.74
N GLY A 141 -27.78 -9.94 5.98
CA GLY A 141 -29.14 -9.77 6.51
C GLY A 141 -29.38 -8.48 7.31
N ARG A 142 -28.41 -7.56 7.40
CA ARG A 142 -28.58 -6.25 8.04
C ARG A 142 -28.77 -5.11 7.00
N PRO A 143 -29.58 -4.09 7.30
CA PRO A 143 -29.70 -2.91 6.45
C PRO A 143 -28.43 -2.07 6.43
N TRP A 144 -27.73 -1.92 7.56
CA TRP A 144 -26.44 -1.23 7.62
C TRP A 144 -25.34 -2.10 6.98
N LYS A 145 -24.75 -1.63 5.87
CA LYS A 145 -23.82 -2.42 5.03
C LYS A 145 -22.35 -2.34 5.42
N ASP A 146 -22.01 -1.70 6.54
CA ASP A 146 -20.63 -1.67 7.01
C ASP A 146 -20.21 -3.02 7.58
N SER A 147 -18.92 -3.32 7.41
CA SER A 147 -18.26 -4.52 7.93
C SER A 147 -18.12 -4.46 9.46
N PRO A 148 -17.93 -5.62 10.13
CA PRO A 148 -17.53 -5.68 11.52
C PRO A 148 -16.37 -4.74 11.89
N ALA A 149 -15.32 -4.69 11.06
CA ALA A 149 -14.16 -3.82 11.26
C ALA A 149 -14.53 -2.33 11.27
N THR A 150 -15.29 -1.87 10.26
CA THR A 150 -15.74 -0.48 10.15
C THR A 150 -16.69 -0.10 11.31
N ARG A 151 -17.61 -1.00 11.66
CA ARG A 151 -18.52 -0.81 12.79
C ARG A 151 -17.77 -0.65 14.11
N MET A 152 -16.72 -1.46 14.34
CA MET A 152 -15.86 -1.31 15.52
C MET A 152 -15.19 0.06 15.54
N ALA A 153 -14.57 0.50 14.43
CA ALA A 153 -13.92 1.80 14.36
C ALA A 153 -14.87 2.97 14.71
N LEU A 154 -16.12 2.92 14.24
CA LEU A 154 -17.16 3.90 14.59
C LEU A 154 -17.51 3.86 16.09
N MET A 155 -17.62 2.66 16.67
CA MET A 155 -17.88 2.50 18.11
C MET A 155 -16.74 3.06 18.97
N LEU A 156 -15.49 2.77 18.60
CA LEU A 156 -14.30 3.26 19.29
C LEU A 156 -14.27 4.80 19.32
N ARG A 157 -14.47 5.44 18.16
CA ARG A 157 -14.54 6.90 18.05
C ARG A 157 -15.69 7.50 18.87
N ALA A 158 -16.88 6.91 18.81
CA ALA A 158 -18.05 7.37 19.55
C ALA A 158 -17.90 7.26 21.07
N THR A 159 -17.24 6.19 21.53
CA THR A 159 -17.06 5.90 22.97
C THR A 159 -15.79 6.50 23.56
N ASN A 160 -14.94 7.12 22.74
CA ASN A 160 -13.62 7.61 23.12
C ASN A 160 -12.70 6.52 23.68
N VAL A 161 -12.84 5.29 23.18
CA VAL A 161 -11.93 4.18 23.46
C VAL A 161 -11.10 3.96 22.21
N ARG A 162 -9.77 3.89 22.36
CA ARG A 162 -8.86 3.85 21.20
C ARG A 162 -8.81 2.47 20.53
N LEU A 163 -8.74 1.42 21.33
CA LEU A 163 -8.45 0.06 20.86
C LEU A 163 -9.69 -0.83 20.91
N GLY A 164 -9.89 -1.60 19.84
CA GLY A 164 -10.89 -2.65 19.76
C GLY A 164 -10.30 -3.97 19.27
N LEU A 165 -10.91 -5.07 19.67
CA LEU A 165 -10.59 -6.42 19.18
C LEU A 165 -11.86 -7.02 18.59
N VAL A 166 -11.86 -7.23 17.27
CA VAL A 166 -12.97 -7.85 16.55
C VAL A 166 -12.58 -9.28 16.22
N THR A 167 -13.44 -10.25 16.52
CA THR A 167 -13.15 -11.64 16.20
C THR A 167 -14.39 -12.44 15.80
N ASN A 168 -14.19 -13.40 14.91
CA ASN A 168 -15.15 -14.47 14.61
C ASN A 168 -14.68 -15.83 15.18
N GLY A 169 -13.75 -15.81 16.13
CA GLY A 169 -13.07 -16.97 16.70
C GLY A 169 -11.86 -17.44 15.90
N GLU A 170 -11.91 -17.39 14.57
CA GLU A 170 -10.77 -17.73 13.70
C GLU A 170 -9.81 -16.55 13.53
N ARG A 171 -10.35 -15.42 13.06
CA ARG A 171 -9.59 -14.19 12.84
C ARG A 171 -9.72 -13.30 14.06
N TRP A 172 -8.60 -12.76 14.51
CA TRP A 172 -8.48 -11.84 15.64
C TRP A 172 -7.90 -10.53 15.13
N MET A 173 -8.76 -9.53 14.96
CA MET A 173 -8.41 -8.25 14.37
C MET A 173 -8.34 -7.17 15.44
N LEU A 174 -7.14 -6.65 15.68
CA LEU A 174 -6.95 -5.40 16.41
C LEU A 174 -7.37 -4.23 15.52
N VAL A 175 -8.14 -3.30 16.10
CA VAL A 175 -8.55 -2.04 15.50
C VAL A 175 -7.98 -0.91 16.36
N ASP A 176 -7.09 -0.09 15.79
CA ASP A 176 -6.64 1.17 16.39
C ASP A 176 -7.37 2.33 15.74
N ALA A 177 -8.25 3.00 16.48
CA ALA A 177 -9.01 4.15 16.00
C ALA A 177 -8.75 5.38 16.88
N PRO A 178 -7.58 6.05 16.73
CA PRO A 178 -7.34 7.32 17.40
C PRO A 178 -8.34 8.39 16.91
N ARG A 179 -8.59 9.39 17.75
CA ARG A 179 -9.47 10.51 17.38
C ARG A 179 -8.82 11.31 16.25
N ASP A 180 -9.60 11.58 15.21
CA ASP A 180 -9.21 12.41 14.07
C ASP A 180 -7.98 11.91 13.28
N GLU A 181 -7.59 10.66 13.48
CA GLU A 181 -6.48 10.00 12.77
C GLU A 181 -6.99 8.76 11.99
N THR A 182 -6.19 8.30 11.02
CA THR A 182 -6.46 7.11 10.21
C THR A 182 -6.56 5.86 11.11
N THR A 183 -7.53 5.00 10.80
CA THR A 183 -7.73 3.74 11.54
C THR A 183 -6.77 2.67 11.06
N GLY A 184 -6.12 2.00 12.00
CA GLY A 184 -5.25 0.84 11.75
C GLY A 184 -5.94 -0.47 12.05
N PHE A 185 -5.63 -1.51 11.26
CA PHE A 185 -6.12 -2.87 11.41
C PHE A 185 -4.95 -3.85 11.36
N ALA A 186 -4.90 -4.79 12.29
CA ALA A 186 -3.93 -5.89 12.26
C ALA A 186 -4.62 -7.19 12.65
N SER A 187 -4.49 -8.23 11.82
CA SER A 187 -5.16 -9.51 12.03
C SER A 187 -4.19 -10.67 12.27
N TRP A 188 -4.54 -11.49 13.24
CA TRP A 188 -3.97 -12.80 13.51
C TRP A 188 -5.01 -13.89 13.19
N TYR A 189 -4.54 -15.07 12.82
CA TYR A 189 -5.39 -16.23 12.54
C TYR A 189 -5.08 -17.34 13.54
N ALA A 190 -6.12 -17.84 14.21
CA ALA A 190 -6.00 -18.84 15.26
C ALA A 190 -5.43 -20.16 14.73
N THR A 191 -5.76 -20.55 13.48
CA THR A 191 -5.18 -21.75 12.85
C THR A 191 -3.66 -21.66 12.78
N LEU A 192 -3.11 -20.47 12.50
CA LEU A 192 -1.66 -20.26 12.35
C LEU A 192 -0.92 -20.29 13.69
N TRP A 193 -1.59 -20.10 14.83
CA TRP A 193 -0.92 -20.12 16.14
C TRP A 193 -0.27 -21.46 16.47
N THR A 194 -0.78 -22.55 15.89
CA THR A 194 -0.24 -23.90 16.10
C THR A 194 0.89 -24.26 15.12
N GLU A 195 0.87 -23.68 13.92
CA GLU A 195 1.83 -23.91 12.84
C GLU A 195 3.03 -22.97 12.95
N GLU A 196 2.77 -21.70 13.24
CA GLU A 196 3.73 -20.60 13.24
C GLU A 196 3.84 -19.96 14.62
N ARG A 197 4.79 -20.43 15.44
CA ARG A 197 4.96 -19.97 16.84
C ARG A 197 5.09 -18.45 16.98
N LEU A 198 5.68 -17.78 15.99
CA LEU A 198 5.87 -16.34 15.98
C LEU A 198 4.55 -15.56 15.94
N THR A 199 3.51 -16.12 15.32
CA THR A 199 2.20 -15.47 15.24
C THR A 199 1.53 -15.44 16.62
N LEU A 200 1.54 -16.56 17.37
CA LEU A 200 1.04 -16.61 18.74
C LEU A 200 1.88 -15.74 19.68
N GLN A 201 3.22 -15.79 19.56
CA GLN A 201 4.11 -14.98 20.38
C GLN A 201 3.89 -13.47 20.16
N SER A 202 3.76 -13.03 18.90
CA SER A 202 3.49 -11.61 18.59
C SER A 202 2.12 -11.18 19.11
N PHE A 203 1.08 -12.01 18.97
CA PHE A 203 -0.25 -11.75 19.52
C PHE A 203 -0.20 -11.53 21.04
N ARG A 204 0.47 -12.42 21.78
CA ARG A 204 0.64 -12.30 23.24
C ARG A 204 1.48 -11.10 23.66
N ASN A 205 2.62 -10.88 23.01
CA ASN A 205 3.54 -9.80 23.36
C ASN A 205 2.93 -8.40 23.15
N LEU A 206 2.05 -8.25 22.15
CA LEU A 206 1.39 -6.99 21.84
C LEU A 206 0.06 -6.79 22.58
N LEU A 207 -0.70 -7.85 22.83
CA LEU A 207 -2.07 -7.74 23.37
C LEU A 207 -2.23 -8.24 24.81
N SER A 208 -1.17 -8.72 25.46
CA SER A 208 -1.25 -9.18 26.85
C SER A 208 -1.56 -8.06 27.84
N ASN A 209 -2.12 -8.44 28.98
CA ASN A 209 -2.34 -7.59 30.14
C ASN A 209 -1.11 -6.75 30.53
N TYR A 210 0.10 -7.34 30.45
CA TYR A 210 1.35 -6.62 30.69
C TYR A 210 1.55 -5.44 29.73
N ARG A 211 1.19 -5.59 28.45
CA ARG A 211 1.36 -4.53 27.45
C ARG A 211 0.36 -3.38 27.61
N PHE A 212 -0.75 -3.60 28.30
CA PHE A 212 -1.72 -2.55 28.65
C PHE A 212 -1.40 -1.87 29.98
N PHE A 213 -0.94 -2.63 30.98
CA PHE A 213 -0.91 -2.16 32.38
C PHE A 213 0.38 -2.43 33.16
N GLY A 214 1.26 -3.31 32.68
CA GLY A 214 2.44 -3.77 33.43
C GLY A 214 3.77 -3.11 33.04
N GLY A 215 3.90 -2.62 31.80
CA GLY A 215 5.10 -1.97 31.29
C GLY A 215 5.21 -0.48 31.65
N LYS A 216 6.27 0.18 31.16
CA LYS A 216 6.35 1.64 31.20
C LYS A 216 5.27 2.25 30.31
N GLU A 217 4.85 3.47 30.62
CA GLU A 217 3.83 4.19 29.86
C GLU A 217 4.18 4.29 28.35
N ASP A 218 5.45 4.50 28.02
CA ASP A 218 5.98 4.60 26.65
C ASP A 218 6.21 3.25 25.95
N GLU A 219 5.98 2.14 26.66
CA GLU A 219 6.04 0.77 26.16
C GLU A 219 4.64 0.14 26.04
N THR A 220 3.58 0.86 26.42
CA THR A 220 2.19 0.40 26.24
C THR A 220 1.82 0.26 24.77
N LEU A 221 0.84 -0.59 24.43
CA LEU A 221 0.40 -0.75 23.04
C LEU A 221 -0.08 0.57 22.44
N GLU A 222 -0.84 1.38 23.19
CA GLU A 222 -1.27 2.69 22.69
C GLU A 222 -0.08 3.64 22.43
N ALA A 223 0.92 3.66 23.31
CA ALA A 223 2.12 4.48 23.11
C ALA A 223 2.92 4.00 21.89
N MET A 224 3.09 2.68 21.73
CA MET A 224 3.76 2.09 20.57
C MET A 224 3.07 2.48 19.27
N LEU A 225 1.75 2.34 19.19
CA LEU A 225 0.98 2.70 17.99
C LEU A 225 1.05 4.21 17.70
N LYS A 226 1.01 5.06 18.74
CA LYS A 226 1.17 6.52 18.60
C LYS A 226 2.56 6.92 18.07
N ASP A 227 3.60 6.33 18.64
CA ASP A 227 4.99 6.56 18.20
C ASP A 227 5.18 6.08 16.76
N SER A 228 4.58 4.95 16.40
CA SER A 228 4.62 4.40 15.05
C SER A 228 3.89 5.28 14.03
N ALA A 229 2.71 5.81 14.36
CA ALA A 229 2.00 6.77 13.52
C ALA A 229 2.84 8.04 13.28
N SER A 230 3.49 8.55 14.33
CA SER A 230 4.40 9.70 14.23
C SER A 230 5.59 9.43 13.30
N GLN A 231 6.18 8.23 13.37
CA GLN A 231 7.25 7.81 12.46
C GLN A 231 6.78 7.63 11.02
N GLN A 232 5.57 7.13 10.80
CA GLN A 232 4.97 7.03 9.46
C GLN A 232 4.73 8.41 8.85
N GLN A 233 4.37 9.42 9.66
CA GLN A 233 4.29 10.80 9.18
C GLN A 233 5.67 11.34 8.76
N GLU A 234 6.73 11.05 9.51
CA GLU A 234 8.10 11.42 9.11
C GLU A 234 8.51 10.73 7.79
N VAL A 235 8.12 9.48 7.60
CA VAL A 235 8.34 8.72 6.37
C VAL A 235 7.64 9.36 5.17
N THR A 236 6.36 9.72 5.29
CA THR A 236 5.61 10.36 4.19
C THR A 236 6.15 11.76 3.89
N ASP A 237 6.51 12.53 4.92
CA ASP A 237 7.18 13.83 4.77
C ASP A 237 8.51 13.73 4.01
N GLN A 238 9.34 12.75 4.40
CA GLN A 238 10.64 12.49 3.75
C GLN A 238 10.45 12.04 2.30
N LEU A 239 9.52 11.12 2.07
CA LEU A 239 9.19 10.63 0.74
C LEU A 239 8.70 11.78 -0.16
N GLY A 240 7.83 12.66 0.33
CA GLY A 240 7.37 13.84 -0.41
C GLY A 240 8.53 14.73 -0.87
N LEU A 241 9.48 15.02 0.02
CA LEU A 241 10.68 15.80 -0.34
C LEU A 241 11.56 15.08 -1.37
N GLN A 242 11.77 13.77 -1.21
CA GLN A 242 12.57 12.97 -2.16
C GLN A 242 11.90 12.90 -3.53
N VAL A 243 10.59 12.69 -3.58
CA VAL A 243 9.80 12.69 -4.83
C VAL A 243 9.89 14.05 -5.49
N ARG A 244 9.77 15.16 -4.74
CA ARG A 244 9.94 16.51 -5.32
C ARG A 244 11.30 16.66 -6.01
N ARG A 245 12.38 16.30 -5.32
CA ARG A 245 13.74 16.34 -5.87
C ARG A 245 13.92 15.42 -7.08
N ALA A 246 13.29 14.25 -7.08
CA ALA A 246 13.29 13.34 -8.22
C ALA A 246 12.56 13.93 -9.43
N VAL A 247 11.42 14.60 -9.22
CA VAL A 247 10.72 15.36 -10.27
C VAL A 247 11.61 16.48 -10.81
N GLU A 248 12.30 17.24 -9.97
CA GLU A 248 13.25 18.28 -10.38
C GLU A 248 14.35 17.70 -11.29
N VAL A 249 14.97 16.58 -10.89
CA VAL A 249 16.00 15.90 -11.69
C VAL A 249 15.45 15.41 -13.05
N LEU A 250 14.23 14.88 -13.07
CA LEU A 250 13.59 14.45 -14.31
C LEU A 250 13.31 15.64 -15.24
N VAL A 251 12.76 16.74 -14.72
CA VAL A 251 12.50 17.97 -15.49
C VAL A 251 13.81 18.56 -16.04
N GLN A 252 14.88 18.59 -15.25
CA GLN A 252 16.20 19.03 -15.71
C GLN A 252 16.76 18.13 -16.82
N SER A 253 16.55 16.82 -16.70
CA SER A 253 16.96 15.85 -17.73
C SER A 253 16.19 16.06 -19.03
N LEU A 254 14.88 16.32 -18.95
CA LEU A 254 14.05 16.65 -20.10
C LEU A 254 14.47 17.98 -20.76
N ASP A 255 14.78 19.03 -19.98
CA ASP A 255 15.31 20.29 -20.50
C ASP A 255 16.66 20.09 -21.22
N LYS A 256 17.55 19.24 -20.68
CA LYS A 256 18.83 18.92 -21.31
C LYS A 256 18.62 18.21 -22.65
N ILE A 257 17.75 17.21 -22.70
CA ILE A 257 17.43 16.49 -23.94
C ILE A 257 16.79 17.43 -24.96
N ASP A 258 15.91 18.34 -24.52
CA ASP A 258 15.31 19.35 -25.39
C ASP A 258 16.34 20.35 -25.93
N LYS A 259 17.34 20.77 -25.13
CA LYS A 259 18.49 21.57 -25.61
C LYS A 259 19.25 20.84 -26.71
N ASP A 260 19.58 19.58 -26.48
CA ASP A 260 20.31 18.75 -27.44
C ASP A 260 19.51 18.54 -28.75
N GLN A 261 18.17 18.56 -28.66
CA GLN A 261 17.25 18.51 -29.79
C GLN A 261 16.83 19.90 -30.32
N GLN A 262 17.63 20.94 -30.06
CA GLN A 262 17.40 22.29 -30.58
C GLN A 262 16.03 22.88 -30.21
N ARG A 263 15.53 22.57 -29.02
CA ARG A 263 14.25 23.06 -28.47
C ARG A 263 13.01 22.61 -29.24
N LYS A 264 13.10 21.50 -29.98
CA LYS A 264 11.98 20.95 -30.76
C LYS A 264 11.11 19.99 -29.95
N LEU A 265 11.67 19.29 -28.97
CA LEU A 265 10.98 18.26 -28.20
C LEU A 265 9.85 18.85 -27.36
N LEU A 266 10.12 19.96 -26.67
CA LEU A 266 9.19 20.63 -25.77
C LEU A 266 8.55 21.88 -26.40
N ALA A 267 8.64 22.01 -27.72
CA ALA A 267 8.07 23.15 -28.44
C ALA A 267 6.55 23.19 -28.27
N GLY A 268 6.03 24.31 -27.77
CA GLY A 268 4.58 24.50 -27.55
C GLY A 268 4.03 23.81 -26.29
N LEU A 269 4.86 23.09 -25.53
CA LEU A 269 4.44 22.46 -24.27
C LEU A 269 4.48 23.48 -23.12
N PRO A 270 3.36 23.71 -22.40
CA PRO A 270 3.35 24.51 -21.19
C PRO A 270 4.28 23.92 -20.11
N VAL A 271 4.95 24.78 -19.34
CA VAL A 271 5.84 24.32 -18.26
C VAL A 271 5.07 23.60 -17.16
N THR A 272 3.82 23.99 -16.92
CA THR A 272 2.89 23.31 -16.02
C THR A 272 2.64 21.87 -16.46
N GLU A 273 2.43 21.64 -17.76
CA GLU A 273 2.21 20.31 -18.34
C GLU A 273 3.48 19.45 -18.26
N LEU A 274 4.66 20.05 -18.49
CA LEU A 274 5.95 19.36 -18.30
C LEU A 274 6.13 18.87 -16.86
N TYR A 275 5.81 19.72 -15.87
CA TYR A 275 5.88 19.35 -14.45
C TYR A 275 4.86 18.24 -14.13
N GLN A 276 3.62 18.37 -14.59
CA GLN A 276 2.58 17.37 -14.40
C GLN A 276 2.94 16.03 -15.04
N ALA A 277 3.58 16.03 -16.21
CA ALA A 277 4.06 14.81 -16.86
C ALA A 277 5.16 14.12 -16.04
N ALA A 278 6.13 14.89 -15.51
CA ALA A 278 7.17 14.35 -14.63
C ALA A 278 6.60 13.79 -13.32
N LEU A 279 5.64 14.50 -12.69
CA LEU A 279 4.92 14.01 -11.51
C LEU A 279 4.11 12.74 -11.83
N THR A 280 3.49 12.67 -13.01
CA THR A 280 2.75 11.49 -13.49
C THR A 280 3.66 10.27 -13.61
N VAL A 281 4.90 10.44 -14.06
CA VAL A 281 5.89 9.35 -14.09
C VAL A 281 6.14 8.82 -12.67
N MET A 282 6.32 9.71 -11.68
CA MET A 282 6.50 9.28 -10.28
C MET A 282 5.27 8.56 -9.72
N MET A 283 4.06 9.03 -10.05
CA MET A 283 2.81 8.35 -9.67
C MET A 283 2.69 6.95 -10.29
N ARG A 284 3.07 6.78 -11.56
CA ARG A 284 3.10 5.46 -12.21
C ARG A 284 4.05 4.51 -11.49
N LEU A 285 5.24 4.99 -11.10
CA LEU A 285 6.23 4.17 -10.41
C LEU A 285 5.77 3.71 -9.02
N VAL A 286 5.16 4.61 -8.22
CA VAL A 286 4.59 4.24 -6.92
C VAL A 286 3.46 3.23 -7.06
N PHE A 287 2.57 3.43 -8.05
CA PHE A 287 1.52 2.46 -8.32
C PHE A 287 2.10 1.08 -8.67
N LEU A 288 3.09 1.01 -9.56
CA LEU A 288 3.73 -0.25 -9.94
C LEU A 288 4.39 -0.94 -8.74
N LEU A 289 5.14 -0.21 -7.92
CA LEU A 289 5.78 -0.76 -6.71
C LEU A 289 4.73 -1.31 -5.72
N SER A 290 3.62 -0.59 -5.53
CA SER A 290 2.51 -1.06 -4.70
C SER A 290 1.81 -2.27 -5.31
N ALA A 291 1.63 -2.33 -6.63
CA ALA A 291 0.95 -3.42 -7.29
C ALA A 291 1.82 -4.70 -7.32
N GLU A 292 3.14 -4.56 -7.47
CA GLU A 292 4.12 -5.64 -7.33
C GLU A 292 4.09 -6.23 -5.90
N GLU A 293 4.14 -5.39 -4.86
CA GLU A 293 4.15 -5.87 -3.46
C GLU A 293 2.80 -6.43 -2.97
N ARG A 294 1.70 -6.13 -3.67
CA ARG A 294 0.35 -6.65 -3.39
C ARG A 294 -0.02 -7.83 -4.31
N GLU A 295 0.94 -8.37 -5.06
CA GLU A 295 0.75 -9.51 -5.96
C GLU A 295 -0.35 -9.28 -7.03
N LEU A 296 -0.59 -8.01 -7.39
CA LEU A 296 -1.53 -7.62 -8.47
C LEU A 296 -0.88 -7.68 -9.85
N LEU A 297 0.45 -7.74 -9.88
CA LEU A 297 1.27 -7.93 -11.07
C LEU A 297 2.05 -9.25 -10.94
N LEU A 298 2.66 -9.68 -12.04
CA LEU A 298 3.28 -11.00 -12.19
C LEU A 298 4.65 -11.10 -11.50
N LEU A 299 4.82 -10.49 -10.32
CA LEU A 299 6.06 -10.56 -9.55
C LEU A 299 6.34 -12.01 -9.14
N GLY A 300 7.55 -12.51 -9.39
CA GLY A 300 7.93 -13.91 -9.20
C GLY A 300 7.90 -14.73 -10.50
N ASP A 301 7.29 -14.21 -11.58
CA ASP A 301 7.48 -14.77 -12.92
C ASP A 301 8.85 -14.34 -13.49
N PRO A 302 9.70 -15.28 -13.97
CA PRO A 302 11.04 -14.94 -14.43
C PRO A 302 11.09 -13.92 -15.57
N LEU A 303 10.13 -13.97 -16.51
CA LEU A 303 10.09 -13.06 -17.65
C LEU A 303 9.69 -11.66 -17.18
N TYR A 304 8.66 -11.57 -16.33
CA TYR A 304 8.25 -10.31 -15.72
C TYR A 304 9.36 -9.69 -14.87
N ASP A 305 9.95 -10.48 -13.97
CA ASP A 305 10.98 -10.04 -13.04
C ASP A 305 12.22 -9.54 -13.79
N GLN A 306 12.62 -10.22 -14.86
CA GLN A 306 13.82 -9.85 -15.59
C GLN A 306 13.63 -8.61 -16.47
N HIS A 307 12.43 -8.40 -17.04
CA HIS A 307 12.23 -7.45 -18.13
C HIS A 307 11.23 -6.32 -17.85
N TYR A 308 10.37 -6.42 -16.83
CA TYR A 308 9.30 -5.46 -16.59
C TYR A 308 9.25 -4.94 -15.15
N ALA A 309 9.50 -5.80 -14.16
CA ALA A 309 9.40 -5.42 -12.75
C ALA A 309 10.28 -4.20 -12.42
N VAL A 310 9.70 -3.21 -11.76
CA VAL A 310 10.35 -1.97 -11.34
C VAL A 310 11.25 -2.21 -10.13
N SER A 311 10.82 -3.08 -9.21
CA SER A 311 11.60 -3.49 -8.04
C SER A 311 12.95 -4.11 -8.46
N THR A 312 12.96 -5.02 -9.43
CA THR A 312 14.19 -5.67 -9.91
C THR A 312 15.04 -4.74 -10.76
N LEU A 313 14.44 -3.84 -11.55
CA LEU A 313 15.17 -2.83 -12.33
C LEU A 313 16.07 -1.98 -11.43
N ARG A 314 15.57 -1.53 -10.28
CA ARG A 314 16.39 -0.79 -9.31
C ARG A 314 17.59 -1.61 -8.84
N VAL A 315 17.37 -2.86 -8.46
CA VAL A 315 18.43 -3.76 -7.95
C VAL A 315 19.51 -3.93 -9.02
N GLN A 316 19.12 -4.24 -10.26
CA GLN A 316 20.04 -4.39 -11.39
C GLN A 316 20.86 -3.13 -11.65
N LEU A 317 20.23 -1.95 -11.64
CA LEU A 317 20.93 -0.67 -11.84
C LEU A 317 21.90 -0.37 -10.70
N ARG A 318 21.52 -0.66 -9.46
CA ARG A 318 22.37 -0.47 -8.28
C ARG A 318 23.57 -1.42 -8.31
N GLU A 319 23.36 -2.70 -8.59
CA GLU A 319 24.44 -3.68 -8.73
C GLU A 319 25.44 -3.29 -9.83
N GLN A 320 24.95 -2.78 -10.96
CA GLN A 320 25.81 -2.26 -12.03
C GLN A 320 26.64 -1.04 -11.57
N ALA A 321 26.01 -0.10 -10.85
CA ALA A 321 26.71 1.06 -10.31
C ALA A 321 27.78 0.65 -9.29
N ASP A 322 27.50 -0.33 -8.44
CA ASP A 322 28.42 -0.80 -7.40
C ASP A 322 29.62 -1.57 -8.00
N GLN A 323 29.41 -2.30 -9.10
CA GLN A 323 30.47 -3.08 -9.77
C GLN A 323 31.40 -2.25 -10.65
N VAL A 324 30.86 -1.30 -11.41
CA VAL A 324 31.60 -0.62 -12.51
C VAL A 324 31.65 0.90 -12.32
N GLY A 325 30.93 1.44 -11.33
CA GLY A 325 30.81 2.87 -11.08
C GLY A 325 29.55 3.49 -11.70
N GLU A 326 29.02 4.50 -11.02
CA GLU A 326 27.76 5.18 -11.39
C GLU A 326 27.84 5.92 -12.74
N GLU A 327 29.03 6.36 -13.15
CA GLU A 327 29.26 7.06 -14.43
C GLU A 327 28.87 6.23 -15.66
N VAL A 328 28.97 4.89 -15.58
CA VAL A 328 28.57 3.99 -16.68
C VAL A 328 27.08 4.09 -16.97
N LEU A 329 26.26 4.33 -15.95
CA LEU A 329 24.82 4.48 -16.09
C LEU A 329 24.45 5.74 -16.88
N GLU A 330 25.31 6.75 -16.95
CA GLU A 330 25.06 7.96 -17.76
C GLU A 330 25.13 7.70 -19.26
N ARG A 331 25.81 6.62 -19.67
CA ARG A 331 25.99 6.24 -21.08
C ARG A 331 24.92 5.29 -21.60
N ARG A 332 24.09 4.73 -20.72
CA ARG A 332 23.01 3.79 -21.02
C ARG A 332 21.64 4.43 -20.83
N HIS A 333 20.66 4.02 -21.62
CA HIS A 333 19.31 4.63 -21.66
C HIS A 333 18.18 3.58 -21.72
N ASP A 334 18.52 2.30 -21.55
CA ASP A 334 17.59 1.18 -21.69
C ASP A 334 16.56 1.09 -20.55
N ALA A 335 16.89 1.61 -19.36
CA ALA A 335 15.99 1.60 -18.22
C ALA A 335 14.72 2.44 -18.46
N TRP A 336 14.84 3.59 -19.13
CA TRP A 336 13.68 4.42 -19.48
C TRP A 336 12.74 3.69 -20.42
N SER A 337 13.29 3.04 -21.46
CA SER A 337 12.50 2.23 -22.41
C SER A 337 11.76 1.09 -21.71
N ARG A 338 12.40 0.44 -20.73
CA ARG A 338 11.75 -0.59 -19.89
C ARG A 338 10.58 -0.03 -19.09
N LEU A 339 10.73 1.16 -18.48
CA LEU A 339 9.64 1.81 -17.76
C LEU A 339 8.44 2.12 -18.68
N LEU A 340 8.68 2.67 -19.88
CA LEU A 340 7.62 2.91 -20.85
C LEU A 340 6.92 1.62 -21.28
N ALA A 341 7.68 0.52 -21.42
CA ALA A 341 7.12 -0.78 -21.77
C ALA A 341 6.14 -1.30 -20.70
N ILE A 342 6.52 -1.29 -19.41
CA ILE A 342 5.60 -1.71 -18.34
C ILE A 342 4.40 -0.76 -18.20
N PHE A 343 4.57 0.55 -18.42
CA PHE A 343 3.43 1.47 -18.45
C PHE A 343 2.40 1.10 -19.52
N ARG A 344 2.86 0.72 -20.72
CA ARG A 344 1.99 0.24 -21.81
C ARG A 344 1.37 -1.11 -21.50
N VAL A 345 2.12 -2.04 -20.90
CA VAL A 345 1.60 -3.36 -20.50
C VAL A 345 0.46 -3.20 -19.49
N VAL A 346 0.59 -2.31 -18.50
CA VAL A 346 -0.49 -2.04 -17.54
C VAL A 346 -1.70 -1.38 -18.23
N TYR A 347 -1.47 -0.40 -19.11
CA TYR A 347 -2.57 0.30 -19.78
C TYR A 347 -3.31 -0.57 -20.80
N GLY A 348 -2.56 -1.20 -21.69
CA GLY A 348 -3.07 -1.91 -22.87
C GLY A 348 -3.21 -3.43 -22.70
N GLY A 349 -2.72 -3.98 -21.59
CA GLY A 349 -2.63 -5.42 -21.36
C GLY A 349 -1.50 -6.07 -22.16
N VAL A 350 -1.23 -7.34 -21.85
CA VAL A 350 -0.39 -8.20 -22.67
C VAL A 350 -0.97 -9.61 -22.68
N GLU A 351 -1.01 -10.22 -23.87
CA GLU A 351 -1.42 -11.59 -24.05
C GLU A 351 -0.33 -12.34 -24.80
N TYR A 352 0.53 -13.02 -24.03
CA TYR A 352 1.61 -13.87 -24.51
C TYR A 352 1.57 -15.19 -23.73
N PRO A 353 1.99 -16.34 -24.30
CA PRO A 353 1.90 -17.65 -23.63
C PRO A 353 2.42 -17.67 -22.20
N ASP A 354 3.57 -17.03 -21.97
CA ASP A 354 4.25 -16.98 -20.67
C ASP A 354 4.01 -15.66 -19.90
N MET A 355 3.15 -14.77 -20.42
CA MET A 355 2.86 -13.49 -19.76
C MET A 355 1.46 -13.00 -20.13
N ARG A 356 0.53 -13.09 -19.17
CA ARG A 356 -0.85 -12.62 -19.35
C ARG A 356 -1.19 -11.58 -18.30
N LEU A 357 -1.48 -10.37 -18.75
CA LEU A 357 -1.95 -9.29 -17.89
C LEU A 357 -3.15 -8.61 -18.57
N PRO A 358 -4.30 -8.47 -17.89
CA PRO A 358 -5.41 -7.72 -18.44
C PRO A 358 -5.06 -6.24 -18.59
N ALA A 359 -5.77 -5.56 -19.48
CA ALA A 359 -5.65 -4.12 -19.62
C ALA A 359 -6.35 -3.42 -18.44
N TYR A 360 -5.58 -2.78 -17.57
CA TYR A 360 -6.13 -1.98 -16.46
C TYR A 360 -6.58 -0.59 -16.93
N GLY A 361 -6.04 -0.10 -18.04
CA GLY A 361 -6.40 1.20 -18.62
C GLY A 361 -6.11 2.38 -17.69
N GLY A 362 -7.06 3.33 -17.66
CA GLY A 362 -7.01 4.49 -16.77
C GLY A 362 -6.11 5.64 -17.26
N HIS A 363 -6.50 6.86 -16.88
CA HIS A 363 -5.82 8.09 -17.31
C HIS A 363 -4.40 8.25 -16.71
N LEU A 364 -4.06 7.48 -15.66
CA LEU A 364 -2.73 7.49 -15.07
C LEU A 364 -1.70 6.86 -16.02
N PHE A 365 -2.01 5.69 -16.60
CA PHE A 365 -1.09 4.95 -17.47
C PHE A 365 -1.27 5.22 -18.96
N ASP A 366 -2.26 6.02 -19.35
CA ASP A 366 -2.49 6.39 -20.76
C ASP A 366 -1.20 6.96 -21.42
N PRO A 367 -0.63 6.25 -22.43
CA PRO A 367 0.54 6.71 -23.15
C PRO A 367 0.28 7.98 -23.97
N ASP A 368 -0.96 8.20 -24.41
CA ASP A 368 -1.33 9.32 -25.29
C ASP A 368 -1.57 10.62 -24.54
N ARG A 369 -1.65 10.56 -23.20
CA ARG A 369 -1.75 11.76 -22.35
C ARG A 369 -0.51 12.65 -22.43
N TYR A 370 0.68 12.06 -22.46
CA TYR A 370 1.94 12.78 -22.60
C TYR A 370 2.84 12.12 -23.67
N PRO A 371 2.50 12.26 -24.96
CA PRO A 371 3.18 11.55 -26.06
C PRO A 371 4.69 11.82 -26.13
N PHE A 372 5.11 13.02 -25.71
CA PHE A 372 6.51 13.43 -25.76
C PHE A 372 7.42 12.58 -24.86
N LEU A 373 6.90 11.95 -23.78
CA LEU A 373 7.67 11.04 -22.93
C LEU A 373 8.16 9.80 -23.69
N GLU A 374 7.44 9.43 -24.75
CA GLU A 374 7.79 8.35 -25.68
C GLU A 374 8.47 8.87 -26.96
N GLY A 375 8.82 10.16 -26.99
CA GLY A 375 9.38 10.84 -28.16
C GLY A 375 8.39 10.97 -29.33
N ARG A 376 7.08 10.93 -29.03
CA ARG A 376 6.02 11.11 -30.03
C ARG A 376 5.51 12.55 -30.06
N LEU A 377 4.96 12.96 -31.20
CA LEU A 377 4.32 14.26 -31.37
C LEU A 377 2.93 14.29 -30.69
N SER A 378 2.48 15.49 -30.30
CA SER A 378 1.13 15.68 -29.78
C SER A 378 0.07 15.30 -30.83
N GLY A 379 -1.05 14.74 -30.39
CA GLY A 379 -2.14 14.26 -31.26
C GLY A 379 -1.86 12.92 -31.95
N THR A 380 -0.73 12.26 -31.67
CA THR A 380 -0.45 10.90 -32.16
C THR A 380 -0.98 9.83 -31.19
N SER A 381 -1.12 8.60 -31.68
CA SER A 381 -1.50 7.45 -30.82
C SER A 381 -0.38 6.42 -30.72
N TRP A 382 -0.15 5.90 -29.52
CA TRP A 382 0.84 4.86 -29.24
C TRP A 382 0.58 3.55 -29.99
N ARG A 383 -0.66 3.32 -30.43
CA ARG A 383 -1.04 2.13 -31.21
C ARG A 383 -0.61 2.20 -32.67
N THR A 384 -0.53 3.41 -33.23
CA THR A 384 -0.29 3.62 -34.67
C THR A 384 1.05 4.28 -34.95
N THR A 385 1.60 5.00 -33.97
CA THR A 385 2.83 5.78 -34.11
C THR A 385 3.95 5.13 -33.32
N PRO A 386 5.04 4.67 -33.96
CA PRO A 386 6.20 4.14 -33.27
C PRO A 386 6.78 5.14 -32.27
N ALA A 387 7.17 4.65 -31.08
CA ALA A 387 7.88 5.47 -30.12
C ALA A 387 9.37 5.62 -30.50
N ALA A 388 9.93 6.77 -30.14
CA ALA A 388 11.36 7.05 -30.18
C ALA A 388 11.79 7.50 -28.78
N PRO A 389 11.92 6.56 -27.80
CA PRO A 389 12.11 6.90 -26.40
C PRO A 389 13.23 7.91 -26.16
N LEU A 390 12.96 8.86 -25.26
CA LEU A 390 13.93 9.89 -24.88
C LEU A 390 15.19 9.24 -24.29
N ARG A 391 16.34 9.86 -24.55
CA ARG A 391 17.64 9.43 -23.99
C ARG A 391 17.80 9.85 -22.53
N ILE A 392 16.84 9.47 -21.69
CA ILE A 392 16.97 9.57 -20.23
C ILE A 392 17.92 8.46 -19.81
N ASN A 393 19.02 8.84 -19.17
CA ASN A 393 20.06 7.88 -18.82
C ASN A 393 19.65 7.02 -17.61
N ASN A 394 20.31 5.87 -17.46
CA ASN A 394 20.00 4.91 -16.41
C ASN A 394 20.31 5.47 -15.01
N ARG A 395 21.21 6.46 -14.90
CA ARG A 395 21.51 7.16 -13.64
C ARG A 395 20.30 7.94 -13.12
N VAL A 396 19.63 8.67 -14.02
CA VAL A 396 18.38 9.38 -13.70
C VAL A 396 17.33 8.37 -13.25
N VAL A 397 17.13 7.28 -13.99
CA VAL A 397 16.15 6.25 -13.61
C VAL A 397 16.48 5.64 -12.24
N LEU A 398 17.74 5.29 -11.97
CA LEU A 398 18.16 4.81 -10.65
C LEU A 398 17.83 5.82 -9.56
N HIS A 399 18.10 7.12 -9.79
CA HIS A 399 17.75 8.18 -8.84
C HIS A 399 16.24 8.28 -8.58
N LEU A 400 15.39 8.16 -9.62
CA LEU A 400 13.93 8.12 -9.44
C LEU A 400 13.50 6.93 -8.59
N LEU A 401 14.07 5.74 -8.85
CA LEU A 401 13.74 4.53 -8.13
C LEU A 401 14.26 4.53 -6.69
N ASP A 402 15.43 5.09 -6.43
CA ASP A 402 15.97 5.26 -5.08
C ASP A 402 15.18 6.28 -4.27
N ALA A 403 14.77 7.40 -4.89
CA ALA A 403 13.94 8.41 -4.23
C ALA A 403 12.59 7.84 -3.77
N LEU A 404 12.10 6.78 -4.42
CA LEU A 404 10.86 6.09 -4.03
C LEU A 404 11.10 4.95 -3.04
N GLN A 405 12.19 4.20 -3.19
CA GLN A 405 12.37 2.96 -2.45
C GLN A 405 13.30 3.08 -1.24
N ILE A 406 14.09 4.14 -1.10
CA ILE A 406 15.12 4.25 -0.05
C ILE A 406 14.94 5.52 0.79
N LEU A 407 14.68 5.30 2.07
CA LEU A 407 14.58 6.34 3.09
C LEU A 407 15.81 6.35 3.98
N GLN A 408 16.22 7.53 4.41
CA GLN A 408 17.28 7.70 5.41
C GLN A 408 16.64 7.75 6.78
N VAL A 409 16.79 6.69 7.58
CA VAL A 409 16.19 6.58 8.91
C VAL A 409 17.25 6.84 9.97
N LYS A 410 16.98 7.76 10.89
CA LYS A 410 17.87 7.97 12.04
C LYS A 410 17.78 6.77 12.98
N VAL A 411 18.92 6.18 13.29
CA VAL A 411 18.98 5.07 14.24
C VAL A 411 18.89 5.64 15.67
N PRO A 412 18.06 5.06 16.55
CA PRO A 412 18.06 5.40 17.97
C PRO A 412 19.48 5.25 18.56
N GLY A 413 20.00 6.28 19.23
CA GLY A 413 21.35 6.28 19.81
C GLY A 413 22.37 7.19 19.12
N GLY A 414 21.98 7.99 18.13
CA GLY A 414 22.82 9.06 17.56
C GLY A 414 23.82 8.61 16.49
N GLY A 415 23.64 7.41 15.93
CA GLY A 415 24.41 6.94 14.77
C GLY A 415 24.05 7.69 13.48
N PRO A 416 24.85 7.53 12.40
CA PRO A 416 24.50 8.04 11.08
C PRO A 416 23.14 7.48 10.63
N ALA A 417 22.41 8.24 9.81
CA ALA A 417 21.17 7.74 9.23
C ALA A 417 21.45 6.50 8.38
N GLU A 418 20.65 5.46 8.55
CA GLU A 418 20.74 4.23 7.79
C GLU A 418 19.79 4.27 6.60
N ALA A 419 20.29 3.87 5.43
CA ALA A 419 19.48 3.69 4.24
C ALA A 419 18.59 2.46 4.42
N ARG A 420 17.27 2.67 4.40
CA ARG A 420 16.28 1.62 4.59
C ARG A 420 15.33 1.56 3.41
N ARG A 421 15.03 0.34 2.97
CA ARG A 421 14.01 0.11 1.94
C ARG A 421 12.61 0.37 2.50
N LEU A 422 11.85 1.18 1.78
CA LEU A 422 10.42 1.41 2.01
C LEU A 422 9.63 0.22 1.46
N SER A 423 8.62 -0.24 2.21
CA SER A 423 7.65 -1.23 1.73
C SER A 423 6.35 -0.52 1.39
N PHE A 424 5.90 -0.71 0.15
CA PHE A 424 4.64 -0.18 -0.36
C PHE A 424 3.42 -1.01 0.05
N ARG A 425 3.61 -2.23 0.57
CA ARG A 425 2.53 -3.02 1.21
C ARG A 425 1.98 -2.34 2.47
N ALA A 426 2.85 -1.69 3.24
CA ALA A 426 2.50 -1.04 4.50
C ALA A 426 2.08 0.44 4.35
N LEU A 427 2.23 1.02 3.15
CA LEU A 427 1.75 2.37 2.86
C LEU A 427 0.29 2.33 2.46
N ASP A 428 -0.53 3.10 3.17
CA ASP A 428 -1.94 3.25 2.84
C ASP A 428 -2.14 4.21 1.65
N ILE A 429 -3.27 4.06 0.95
CA ILE A 429 -3.65 4.91 -0.19
C ILE A 429 -3.73 6.38 0.24
N GLU A 430 -4.24 6.65 1.45
CA GLU A 430 -4.29 8.00 2.04
C GLU A 430 -2.88 8.60 2.20
N GLN A 431 -1.92 7.79 2.68
CA GLN A 431 -0.53 8.22 2.89
C GLN A 431 0.16 8.55 1.56
N ILE A 432 -0.09 7.75 0.52
CA ILE A 432 0.36 8.04 -0.83
C ILE A 432 -0.29 9.33 -1.35
N GLY A 433 -1.58 9.53 -1.08
CA GLY A 433 -2.31 10.77 -1.39
C GLY A 433 -1.66 12.01 -0.79
N HIS A 434 -1.33 11.98 0.51
CA HIS A 434 -0.67 13.08 1.21
C HIS A 434 0.69 13.46 0.61
N VAL A 435 1.46 12.48 0.15
CA VAL A 435 2.74 12.71 -0.54
C VAL A 435 2.53 13.53 -1.81
N TYR A 436 1.45 13.29 -2.55
CA TYR A 436 1.16 13.99 -3.80
C TYR A 436 0.44 15.32 -3.64
N GLU A 437 -0.40 15.47 -2.61
CA GLU A 437 -1.13 16.72 -2.36
C GLU A 437 -0.17 17.92 -2.27
N GLY A 438 0.91 17.79 -1.49
CA GLY A 438 1.92 18.84 -1.37
C GLY A 438 2.71 19.08 -2.67
N LEU A 439 2.81 18.09 -3.56
CA LEU A 439 3.53 18.23 -4.83
C LEU A 439 2.69 18.94 -5.91
N LEU A 440 1.37 18.81 -5.86
CA LEU A 440 0.47 19.46 -6.81
C LEU A 440 0.43 20.99 -6.66
N ASP A 441 0.79 21.51 -5.49
CA ASP A 441 0.91 22.96 -5.24
C ASP A 441 2.19 23.57 -5.85
N HIS A 442 3.10 22.74 -6.37
CA HIS A 442 4.34 23.20 -6.99
C HIS A 442 4.24 23.22 -8.52
N THR A 443 5.09 24.02 -9.15
CA THR A 443 5.26 24.01 -10.59
C THR A 443 6.71 24.29 -10.96
N ALA A 444 7.11 23.93 -12.17
CA ALA A 444 8.41 24.31 -12.70
C ALA A 444 8.35 25.70 -13.33
N LEU A 445 9.45 26.45 -13.23
CA LEU A 445 9.64 27.70 -13.95
C LEU A 445 10.87 27.60 -14.84
N ARG A 446 10.80 28.23 -16.02
CA ARG A 446 11.95 28.26 -16.93
C ARG A 446 12.98 29.28 -16.45
N ALA A 447 14.12 28.79 -15.98
CA ALA A 447 15.27 29.63 -15.68
C ALA A 447 15.82 30.28 -16.97
N ARG A 448 15.98 31.62 -16.94
CA ARG A 448 16.58 32.40 -18.06
C ARG A 448 18.09 32.62 -17.90
N VAL A 449 18.58 32.44 -16.69
CA VAL A 449 19.97 32.58 -16.27
C VAL A 449 20.33 31.36 -15.42
N PRO A 450 21.62 31.08 -15.16
CA PRO A 450 22.00 30.07 -14.18
C PRO A 450 21.37 30.39 -12.81
N VAL A 451 20.59 29.43 -12.29
CA VAL A 451 19.94 29.50 -10.97
C VAL A 451 20.52 28.38 -10.11
N LEU A 452 20.82 28.70 -8.85
CA LEU A 452 21.34 27.79 -7.85
C LEU A 452 20.24 27.50 -6.82
N GLY A 453 19.93 26.22 -6.61
CA GLY A 453 19.13 25.77 -5.48
C GLY A 453 20.04 25.63 -4.25
N LEU A 454 19.80 26.43 -3.21
CA LEU A 454 20.57 26.36 -1.98
C LEU A 454 20.00 25.29 -1.05
N LEU A 455 20.87 24.43 -0.51
CA LEU A 455 20.49 23.44 0.48
C LEU A 455 20.24 24.14 1.83
N GLY A 456 19.04 23.97 2.38
CA GLY A 456 18.66 24.52 3.67
C GLY A 456 17.71 23.62 4.45
N ALA A 457 17.17 24.12 5.57
CA ALA A 457 16.20 23.39 6.36
C ALA A 457 14.87 23.20 5.58
N LYS A 458 14.02 22.26 6.00
CA LYS A 458 12.70 22.01 5.39
C LYS A 458 11.93 23.32 5.17
N GLY A 459 11.53 23.59 3.93
CA GLY A 459 10.84 24.82 3.53
C GLY A 459 11.73 26.07 3.39
N LYS A 460 13.05 25.92 3.47
CA LYS A 460 14.06 27.00 3.36
C LYS A 460 15.16 26.62 2.37
N GLU A 461 14.76 26.24 1.17
CA GLU A 461 15.66 25.91 0.06
C GLU A 461 15.44 26.94 -1.07
N PRO A 462 15.99 28.16 -0.95
CA PRO A 462 15.74 29.20 -1.94
C PRO A 462 16.50 28.93 -3.23
N GLU A 463 15.84 29.25 -4.33
CA GLU A 463 16.43 29.30 -5.65
C GLU A 463 16.88 30.74 -5.93
N VAL A 464 18.18 30.94 -6.15
CA VAL A 464 18.79 32.27 -6.35
C VAL A 464 19.58 32.26 -7.65
N SER A 465 19.47 33.31 -8.45
CA SER A 465 20.30 33.43 -9.67
C SER A 465 21.78 33.57 -9.29
N LEU A 466 22.66 32.98 -10.10
CA LEU A 466 24.11 33.10 -9.90
C LEU A 466 24.53 34.58 -9.88
N GLU A 467 23.94 35.40 -10.76
CA GLU A 467 24.19 36.85 -10.79
C GLU A 467 23.82 37.55 -9.48
N ALA A 468 22.70 37.17 -8.85
CA ALA A 468 22.30 37.72 -7.55
C ALA A 468 23.27 37.30 -6.44
N LEU A 469 23.76 36.06 -6.48
CA LEU A 469 24.76 35.55 -5.55
C LEU A 469 26.13 36.23 -5.72
N GLU A 470 26.57 36.46 -6.95
CA GLU A 470 27.81 37.17 -7.27
C GLU A 470 27.76 38.64 -6.84
N LYS A 471 26.60 39.30 -7.05
CA LYS A 471 26.36 40.65 -6.52
C LYS A 471 26.46 40.66 -5.00
N TYR A 472 25.83 39.69 -4.33
CA TYR A 472 25.88 39.55 -2.87
C TYR A 472 27.32 39.42 -2.35
N LYS A 473 28.13 38.54 -2.96
CA LYS A 473 29.55 38.35 -2.62
C LYS A 473 30.36 39.64 -2.75
N ASN A 474 30.07 40.46 -3.76
CA ASN A 474 30.77 41.72 -3.97
C ASN A 474 30.37 42.79 -2.93
N THR A 475 29.14 42.74 -2.40
CA THR A 475 28.67 43.65 -1.33
C THR A 475 29.22 43.25 0.05
N GLU A 476 29.46 41.96 0.30
CA GLU A 476 30.05 41.43 1.54
C GLU A 476 31.45 42.00 1.84
N ASN A 477 32.19 42.42 0.81
CA ASN A 477 33.47 43.11 0.96
C ASN A 477 33.34 44.55 1.50
N THR A 478 32.12 45.05 1.78
CA THR A 478 31.89 46.47 2.12
C THR A 478 31.11 46.80 3.38
N GLU A 479 30.38 45.91 4.08
CA GLU A 479 29.96 46.04 5.51
C GLU A 479 28.80 45.08 5.89
N ASN A 480 28.77 44.68 7.19
CA ASN A 480 27.64 44.21 8.01
C ASN A 480 26.99 42.81 7.81
N HIS A 481 27.24 41.92 8.78
CA HIS A 481 26.70 40.55 8.91
C HIS A 481 25.19 40.39 9.24
N ARG A 482 24.40 41.48 9.34
CA ARG A 482 22.97 41.39 9.72
C ARG A 482 22.01 41.16 8.53
N GLU A 483 22.42 41.42 7.29
CA GLU A 483 21.56 41.30 6.09
C GLU A 483 21.48 39.87 5.51
N HIS A 484 22.33 38.94 5.98
CA HIS A 484 22.44 37.56 5.48
C HIS A 484 21.15 36.75 5.53
N ARG A 485 20.32 36.97 6.56
CA ARG A 485 19.06 36.21 6.74
C ARG A 485 17.94 36.68 5.83
N ASP A 486 17.92 37.97 5.47
CA ASP A 486 16.82 38.59 4.72
C ASP A 486 16.98 38.45 3.20
N PHE A 487 18.21 38.37 2.68
CA PHE A 487 18.47 38.14 1.25
C PHE A 487 18.06 36.73 0.80
N ILE A 488 18.33 35.73 1.65
CA ILE A 488 18.06 34.30 1.39
C ILE A 488 16.55 33.97 1.54
N SER A 489 15.76 34.82 2.22
CA SER A 489 14.36 34.55 2.56
C SER A 489 13.33 35.33 1.73
N ARG A 490 13.75 36.16 0.76
CA ARG A 490 12.84 36.86 -0.16
C ARG A 490 12.76 36.14 -1.51
N PRO A 491 11.71 35.34 -1.79
CA PRO A 491 11.42 34.93 -3.15
C PRO A 491 11.00 36.16 -3.96
N ASP A 492 11.50 36.27 -5.19
CA ASP A 492 11.16 37.31 -6.14
C ASP A 492 9.69 37.14 -6.59
N SER A 493 8.76 37.58 -5.74
CA SER A 493 7.33 37.22 -5.75
C SER A 493 6.40 38.38 -6.15
N ARG A 494 6.92 39.40 -6.85
CA ARG A 494 6.16 40.63 -7.11
C ARG A 494 5.18 40.57 -8.30
N LYS A 495 4.86 39.40 -8.86
CA LYS A 495 3.85 39.30 -9.95
C LYS A 495 2.79 38.17 -9.81
N ASP A 496 2.78 37.39 -8.74
CA ASP A 496 2.25 36.02 -8.80
C ASP A 496 0.86 35.77 -8.15
N LYS A 497 0.05 36.81 -7.90
CA LYS A 497 -1.28 36.62 -7.27
C LYS A 497 -2.42 36.28 -8.23
N ALA A 498 -2.24 36.39 -9.54
CA ALA A 498 -3.32 36.16 -10.51
C ALA A 498 -3.39 34.70 -11.01
N ASP A 499 -2.25 34.01 -11.15
CA ASP A 499 -2.21 32.66 -11.73
C ASP A 499 -2.45 31.52 -10.71
N SER A 500 -2.37 31.82 -9.40
CA SER A 500 -2.58 30.84 -8.33
C SER A 500 -4.06 30.49 -8.07
N GLN A 501 -5.01 31.34 -8.45
CA GLN A 501 -6.44 31.05 -8.31
C GLN A 501 -6.94 30.09 -9.40
N THR A 502 -6.45 30.21 -10.63
CA THR A 502 -6.85 29.37 -11.77
C THR A 502 -6.37 27.92 -11.62
N ASN A 503 -5.18 27.71 -11.02
CA ASN A 503 -4.65 26.37 -10.75
C ASN A 503 -5.40 25.61 -9.65
N ARG A 504 -6.03 26.32 -8.69
CA ARG A 504 -6.80 25.68 -7.60
C ARG A 504 -8.09 25.01 -8.07
N GLU A 505 -8.69 25.51 -9.16
CA GLU A 505 -9.93 24.93 -9.71
C GLU A 505 -9.67 23.69 -10.57
N SER A 506 -8.61 23.69 -11.40
CA SER A 506 -8.20 22.50 -12.16
C SER A 506 -7.62 21.38 -11.29
N ASN A 507 -6.94 21.72 -10.19
CA ASN A 507 -6.41 20.73 -9.24
C ASN A 507 -7.50 20.16 -8.33
N LYS A 508 -8.60 20.89 -8.09
CA LYS A 508 -9.75 20.38 -7.33
C LYS A 508 -10.39 19.18 -8.02
N GLU A 509 -10.53 19.19 -9.34
CA GLU A 509 -11.00 18.02 -10.10
C GLU A 509 -10.07 16.82 -9.87
N SER A 510 -8.75 16.99 -9.99
CA SER A 510 -7.77 15.91 -9.76
C SER A 510 -7.77 15.37 -8.32
N SER A 511 -8.00 16.21 -7.31
CA SER A 511 -8.11 15.80 -5.90
C SER A 511 -9.41 15.05 -5.58
N VAL A 512 -10.53 15.44 -6.21
CA VAL A 512 -11.82 14.76 -6.05
C VAL A 512 -11.75 13.34 -6.63
N PHE A 513 -10.95 13.11 -7.68
CA PHE A 513 -10.77 11.78 -8.27
C PHE A 513 -9.98 10.80 -7.39
N LEU A 514 -9.08 11.26 -6.52
CA LEU A 514 -8.43 10.39 -5.54
C LEU A 514 -9.41 9.91 -4.46
N SER A 515 -10.38 10.76 -4.07
CA SER A 515 -11.46 10.39 -3.14
C SER A 515 -12.59 9.57 -3.78
N GLY A 516 -12.82 9.74 -5.09
CA GLY A 516 -13.86 9.05 -5.86
C GLY A 516 -13.43 7.73 -6.47
N SER A 517 -12.14 7.37 -6.38
CA SER A 517 -11.64 6.06 -6.78
C SER A 517 -11.87 5.06 -5.64
N GLN A 518 -13.12 4.61 -5.49
CA GLN A 518 -13.39 3.34 -4.84
C GLN A 518 -12.76 2.21 -5.67
N SER A 519 -11.44 2.07 -5.59
CA SER A 519 -10.68 0.95 -6.13
C SER A 519 -10.84 -0.26 -5.21
N SER A 520 -12.09 -0.65 -4.99
CA SER A 520 -12.50 -1.95 -4.47
C SER A 520 -13.53 -2.61 -5.41
N SER A 521 -14.10 -1.87 -6.36
CA SER A 521 -15.10 -2.40 -7.30
C SER A 521 -14.52 -2.96 -8.61
N VAL A 522 -13.23 -2.77 -8.89
CA VAL A 522 -12.58 -3.33 -10.11
C VAL A 522 -12.10 -4.77 -9.89
N PHE A 523 -11.98 -5.23 -8.64
CA PHE A 523 -11.40 -6.54 -8.30
C PHE A 523 -12.38 -7.53 -7.65
N GLN A 524 -13.71 -7.27 -7.66
CA GLN A 524 -14.72 -8.15 -7.03
C GLN A 524 -15.54 -9.01 -7.99
N ASN A 525 -15.30 -8.95 -9.29
CA ASN A 525 -16.05 -9.75 -10.27
C ASN A 525 -15.14 -10.74 -10.98
N GLU A 526 -14.73 -11.80 -10.28
CA GLU A 526 -14.45 -13.11 -10.90
C GLU A 526 -14.09 -14.12 -9.81
N GLU A 527 -15.09 -14.55 -9.03
CA GLU A 527 -15.04 -15.84 -8.33
C GLU A 527 -16.47 -16.24 -7.97
N GLY A 528 -17.12 -16.98 -8.87
CA GLY A 528 -18.48 -17.47 -8.65
C GLY A 528 -19.25 -17.77 -9.93
N ASN A 529 -18.79 -18.75 -10.73
CA ASN A 529 -19.73 -19.64 -11.40
C ASN A 529 -19.02 -20.91 -11.93
N THR A 530 -18.82 -21.88 -11.05
CA THR A 530 -18.76 -23.29 -11.44
C THR A 530 -19.86 -24.04 -10.71
N GLU A 531 -20.68 -24.75 -11.49
CA GLU A 531 -21.64 -25.79 -11.11
C GLU A 531 -22.95 -25.38 -10.41
N ASN A 532 -24.01 -25.16 -11.20
CA ASN A 532 -25.17 -26.08 -11.26
C ASN A 532 -26.32 -25.47 -12.09
N THR A 533 -26.47 -25.94 -13.32
CA THR A 533 -27.78 -25.95 -14.01
C THR A 533 -27.95 -27.28 -14.72
N GLU A 534 -28.36 -28.30 -13.97
CA GLU A 534 -29.09 -29.43 -14.55
C GLU A 534 -30.55 -29.41 -14.07
N ASN A 535 -31.42 -29.56 -15.07
CA ASN A 535 -32.80 -30.05 -15.03
C ASN A 535 -33.94 -29.11 -14.61
N HIS A 536 -34.67 -28.62 -15.61
CA HIS A 536 -35.94 -29.24 -16.00
C HIS A 536 -36.62 -28.61 -17.24
N ARG A 537 -36.88 -29.43 -18.27
CA ARG A 537 -38.15 -29.66 -19.01
C ARG A 537 -37.84 -30.32 -20.37
N LYS A 538 -38.11 -31.62 -20.56
CA LYS A 538 -39.37 -32.31 -20.92
C LYS A 538 -39.43 -32.72 -22.40
N HIS A 539 -39.29 -34.03 -22.65
CA HIS A 539 -40.01 -34.92 -23.60
C HIS A 539 -39.09 -36.14 -23.85
N GLY A 540 -39.47 -37.42 -23.74
CA GLY A 540 -40.77 -38.06 -23.76
C GLY A 540 -40.88 -38.99 -24.98
N ASP A 541 -40.59 -40.28 -24.76
CA ASP A 541 -41.10 -41.51 -25.42
C ASP A 541 -40.65 -41.98 -26.83
N PHE A 542 -39.81 -43.02 -26.83
CA PHE A 542 -40.03 -44.44 -27.23
C PHE A 542 -40.83 -44.85 -28.52
N ILE A 543 -40.17 -45.79 -29.26
CA ILE A 543 -40.61 -46.94 -30.13
C ILE A 543 -41.11 -46.75 -31.58
N SER A 544 -40.38 -47.31 -32.57
CA SER A 544 -40.70 -48.58 -33.28
C SER A 544 -40.05 -48.78 -34.66
N ARG A 545 -39.51 -49.99 -34.87
CA ARG A 545 -39.12 -50.71 -36.12
C ARG A 545 -40.35 -51.06 -37.01
N PRO A 546 -40.24 -51.80 -38.16
CA PRO A 546 -39.17 -51.96 -39.19
C PRO A 546 -39.68 -51.99 -40.68
N ASP A 547 -38.72 -52.22 -41.60
CA ASP A 547 -38.78 -53.05 -42.84
C ASP A 547 -39.35 -52.49 -44.17
N SER A 548 -38.48 -52.27 -45.17
CA SER A 548 -38.29 -53.16 -46.35
C SER A 548 -37.80 -52.47 -47.65
N ARG A 549 -36.83 -53.14 -48.30
CA ARG A 549 -36.60 -53.37 -49.76
C ARG A 549 -35.90 -52.36 -50.70
N LYS A 550 -34.94 -52.98 -51.44
CA LYS A 550 -34.46 -52.77 -52.84
C LYS A 550 -33.50 -51.60 -53.10
N ASP A 551 -32.48 -51.67 -53.96
CA ASP A 551 -32.02 -52.67 -54.96
C ASP A 551 -30.52 -52.43 -55.28
N LYS A 552 -29.91 -53.41 -55.98
CA LYS A 552 -28.50 -53.54 -56.42
C LYS A 552 -28.04 -52.57 -57.53
N ALA A 553 -26.72 -52.33 -57.59
CA ALA A 553 -25.86 -52.32 -58.81
C ALA A 553 -24.37 -52.34 -58.34
N ASP A 554 -23.62 -53.42 -58.55
CA ASP A 554 -22.63 -53.67 -59.63
C ASP A 554 -21.33 -52.83 -59.50
N SER A 555 -20.09 -53.30 -59.64
CA SER A 555 -19.52 -54.61 -59.98
C SER A 555 -17.96 -54.55 -59.84
N GLN A 556 -17.37 -55.74 -59.68
CA GLN A 556 -16.01 -56.17 -60.09
C GLN A 556 -14.72 -55.69 -59.38
N THR A 557 -14.25 -56.56 -58.49
CA THR A 557 -12.92 -57.21 -58.42
C THR A 557 -12.12 -57.24 -59.74
N ASN A 558 -10.80 -56.98 -59.73
CA ASN A 558 -9.73 -57.99 -59.52
C ASN A 558 -8.30 -57.48 -59.84
N ARG A 559 -7.32 -58.05 -59.09
CA ARG A 559 -5.88 -58.30 -59.40
C ARG A 559 -4.93 -57.10 -59.49
N GLU A 560 -3.98 -56.96 -58.56
CA GLU A 560 -2.67 -57.68 -58.46
C GLU A 560 -1.84 -57.61 -59.74
N SER A 561 -0.70 -56.88 -59.71
CA SER A 561 0.66 -57.46 -59.65
C SER A 561 1.76 -56.52 -60.19
N ASN A 562 2.73 -56.26 -59.32
CA ASN A 562 4.19 -56.23 -59.52
C ASN A 562 4.92 -55.33 -60.55
N LYS A 563 6.05 -54.81 -60.03
CA LYS A 563 7.29 -54.30 -60.65
C LYS A 563 7.21 -52.88 -61.21
N GLU A 564 8.13 -51.97 -60.89
CA GLU A 564 9.53 -52.06 -60.44
C GLU A 564 9.87 -50.89 -59.50
#